data_AF-A0A926AMA2-F1
#
_entry.id   AF-A0A926AMA2-F1
#
_cell.length_a   1.000
_cell.length_b   1.000
_cell.length_c   1.000
_cell.angle_alpha   90.00
_cell.angle_beta   90.00
_cell.angle_gamma   90.00
#
_symmetry.space_group_name_H-M   'P 1'
#
loop_
_entity.id
_entity.type
_entity.pdbx_description
1 polymer ?
#
loop_
_entity_poly.entity_id
_entity_poly.type
_entity_poly.pdbx_seq_one_letter_code
_entity_poly.pdbx_strand_id
1 'polypeptide(L)'
;MMHKSEKRDAYRRMMYAVRTKRLIEIGIGSYSDYLAGAWWKERRERYRQEHAGACGSVQCRYCETRAADLHHTSYQRLGAEDDADLLPLCREHHAEWHTFGSVQPATAAQREILRRHGYAEAFISSATFGRTFNLIGALGRGEVRSPREFG
;
A
#
# COMPACT_ATOMS: atom_id res chain seq x y z
N MET A 1 -11.77 15.43 24.91
CA MET A 1 -10.63 15.01 24.04
C MET A 1 -11.16 14.04 23.00
N MET A 2 -10.85 14.20 21.71
CA MET A 2 -11.33 13.29 20.65
C MET A 2 -10.63 11.93 20.68
N HIS A 3 -11.39 10.86 20.45
CA HIS A 3 -10.91 9.48 20.36
C HIS A 3 -10.06 9.26 19.09
N LYS A 4 -9.15 8.28 19.11
CA LYS A 4 -8.19 8.02 18.02
C LYS A 4 -8.89 7.71 16.68
N SER A 5 -10.05 7.04 16.71
CA SER A 5 -10.87 6.78 15.53
C SER A 5 -11.46 8.06 14.94
N GLU A 6 -11.98 8.95 15.78
CA GLU A 6 -12.60 10.21 15.34
C GLU A 6 -11.59 11.13 14.67
N LYS A 7 -10.36 11.20 15.18
CA LYS A 7 -9.27 11.96 14.56
C LYS A 7 -8.94 11.45 13.15
N ARG A 8 -8.89 10.13 12.96
CA ARG A 8 -8.64 9.52 11.66
C ARG A 8 -9.78 9.80 10.68
N ASP A 9 -11.02 9.70 11.13
CA ASP A 9 -12.18 9.93 10.26
C ASP A 9 -12.28 11.42 9.87
N ALA A 10 -11.96 12.33 10.79
CA ALA A 10 -11.83 13.75 10.49
C ALA A 10 -10.71 14.03 9.47
N TYR A 11 -9.54 13.40 9.64
CA TYR A 11 -8.43 13.52 8.67
C TYR A 11 -8.83 13.01 7.28
N ARG A 12 -9.50 11.86 7.18
CA ARG A 12 -9.99 11.33 5.89
C ARG A 12 -10.99 12.27 5.22
N ARG A 13 -11.95 12.80 5.97
CA ARG A 13 -12.92 13.78 5.46
C ARG A 13 -12.21 15.00 4.90
N MET A 14 -11.24 15.54 5.63
CA MET A 14 -10.41 16.66 5.16
C MET A 14 -9.66 16.31 3.87
N MET A 15 -8.98 15.16 3.82
CA MET A 15 -8.25 14.72 2.62
C MET A 15 -9.16 14.55 1.40
N TYR A 16 -10.35 13.99 1.58
CA TYR A 16 -11.31 13.82 0.49
C TYR A 16 -11.96 15.15 0.06
N ALA A 17 -12.11 16.11 0.97
CA ALA A 17 -12.51 17.47 0.62
C ALA A 17 -11.45 18.16 -0.25
N VAL A 18 -10.15 18.03 0.10
CA VAL A 18 -9.03 18.53 -0.72
C VAL A 18 -9.06 17.88 -2.10
N ARG A 19 -9.19 16.55 -2.18
CA ARG A 19 -9.33 15.83 -3.45
C ARG A 19 -10.47 16.38 -4.31
N THR A 20 -11.66 16.54 -3.71
CA THR A 20 -12.85 17.03 -4.42
C THR A 20 -12.64 18.45 -4.95
N LYS A 21 -12.08 19.34 -4.11
CA LYS A 21 -11.73 20.69 -4.51
C LYS A 21 -10.77 20.69 -5.71
N ARG A 22 -9.71 19.88 -5.65
CA ARG A 22 -8.72 19.79 -6.75
C ARG A 22 -9.32 19.25 -8.03
N LEU A 23 -10.18 18.23 -7.95
CA LEU A 23 -10.90 17.70 -9.12
C LEU A 23 -11.73 18.78 -9.82
N ILE A 24 -12.44 19.61 -9.05
CA ILE A 24 -13.20 20.75 -9.58
C ILE A 24 -12.26 21.77 -10.25
N GLU A 25 -11.15 22.12 -9.60
CA GLU A 25 -10.17 23.07 -10.14
C GLU A 25 -9.56 22.63 -11.48
N ILE A 26 -9.36 21.32 -11.68
CA ILE A 26 -8.85 20.75 -12.92
C ILE A 26 -9.95 20.32 -13.90
N GLY A 27 -11.22 20.61 -13.60
CA GLY A 27 -12.36 20.37 -14.50
C GLY A 27 -12.74 18.90 -14.66
N ILE A 28 -12.46 18.03 -13.69
CA ILE A 28 -12.78 16.60 -13.74
C ILE A 28 -13.94 16.29 -12.80
N GLY A 29 -14.99 15.65 -13.33
CA GLY A 29 -16.26 15.43 -12.61
C GLY A 29 -16.20 14.45 -11.45
N SER A 30 -15.30 13.46 -11.50
CA SER A 30 -15.16 12.48 -10.43
C SER A 30 -13.74 11.93 -10.30
N TYR A 31 -13.44 11.36 -9.12
CA TYR A 31 -12.14 10.70 -8.91
C TYR A 31 -11.98 9.44 -9.76
N SER A 32 -13.07 8.73 -10.05
CA SER A 32 -13.04 7.60 -10.99
C SER A 32 -12.66 8.04 -12.40
N ASP A 33 -13.19 9.17 -12.88
CA ASP A 33 -12.85 9.70 -14.20
C ASP A 33 -11.39 10.14 -14.26
N TYR A 34 -10.90 10.75 -13.18
CA TYR A 34 -9.48 11.08 -13.03
C TYR A 34 -8.57 9.86 -13.18
N LEU A 35 -8.87 8.78 -12.43
CA LEU A 35 -8.09 7.54 -12.47
C LEU A 35 -8.21 6.80 -13.81
N ALA A 36 -9.32 6.98 -14.53
CA ALA A 36 -9.51 6.43 -15.87
C ALA A 36 -8.86 7.28 -16.99
N GLY A 37 -8.56 8.54 -16.69
CA GLY A 37 -8.05 9.54 -17.64
C GLY A 37 -6.62 9.27 -18.12
N ALA A 38 -6.25 9.93 -19.22
CA ALA A 38 -4.92 9.83 -19.83
C ALA A 38 -3.81 10.30 -18.86
N TRP A 39 -4.04 11.40 -18.15
CA TRP A 39 -3.10 11.98 -17.21
C TRP A 39 -2.60 10.96 -16.18
N TRP A 40 -3.52 10.27 -15.48
CA TRP A 40 -3.14 9.30 -14.45
C TRP A 40 -2.44 8.07 -15.04
N LYS A 41 -2.88 7.62 -16.22
CA LYS A 41 -2.22 6.52 -16.94
C LYS A 41 -0.77 6.86 -17.28
N GLU A 42 -0.53 8.04 -17.84
CA GLU A 42 0.80 8.55 -18.15
C GLU A 42 1.66 8.73 -16.90
N ARG A 43 1.09 9.28 -15.83
CA ARG A 43 1.79 9.46 -14.56
C ARG A 43 2.28 8.14 -13.97
N ARG A 44 1.43 7.10 -14.00
CA ARG A 44 1.79 5.75 -13.54
C ARG A 44 2.84 5.08 -14.42
N GLU A 45 2.74 5.27 -15.73
CA GLU A 45 3.74 4.74 -16.66
C GLU A 45 5.11 5.40 -16.43
N ARG A 46 5.14 6.72 -16.29
CA ARG A 46 6.37 7.46 -15.95
C ARG A 46 7.00 6.95 -14.66
N TYR A 47 6.20 6.84 -13.59
CA TYR A 47 6.68 6.29 -12.32
C TYR A 47 7.25 4.87 -12.52
N ARG A 48 6.60 4.03 -13.32
CA ARG A 48 7.09 2.68 -13.61
C ARG A 48 8.44 2.71 -14.31
N GLN A 49 8.61 3.56 -15.31
CA GLN A 49 9.86 3.69 -16.06
C GLN A 49 11.00 4.16 -15.16
N GLU A 50 10.71 5.09 -14.24
CA GLU A 50 11.71 5.66 -13.33
C GLU A 50 12.07 4.72 -12.17
N HIS A 51 11.14 3.87 -11.71
CA HIS A 51 11.29 3.13 -10.44
C HIS A 51 11.25 1.59 -10.55
N ALA A 52 11.08 1.00 -11.74
CA ALA A 52 11.01 -0.45 -11.91
C ALA A 52 12.31 -1.20 -11.55
N GLY A 53 13.46 -0.50 -11.58
CA GLY A 53 14.77 -1.05 -11.23
C GLY A 53 15.12 -2.35 -11.99
N ALA A 54 16.00 -3.15 -11.40
CA ALA A 54 16.51 -4.39 -12.02
C ALA A 54 15.45 -5.50 -12.18
N CYS A 55 14.38 -5.47 -11.37
CA CYS A 55 13.33 -6.47 -11.37
C CYS A 55 12.22 -6.21 -12.40
N GLY A 56 12.36 -5.16 -13.22
CA GLY A 56 11.42 -4.84 -14.30
C GLY A 56 10.01 -4.47 -13.83
N SER A 57 9.82 -4.23 -12.53
CA SER A 57 8.54 -3.82 -11.97
C SER A 57 8.72 -3.01 -10.69
N VAL A 58 7.83 -2.05 -10.47
CA VAL A 58 7.81 -1.28 -9.23
C VAL A 58 7.38 -2.20 -8.09
N GLN A 59 8.16 -2.22 -7.01
CA GLN A 59 7.88 -3.04 -5.84
C GLN A 59 7.06 -2.29 -4.80
N CYS A 60 6.24 -3.03 -4.07
CA CYS A 60 5.54 -2.53 -2.91
C CYS A 60 6.55 -2.04 -1.88
N ARG A 61 6.31 -0.84 -1.34
CA ARG A 61 7.18 -0.20 -0.35
C ARG A 61 7.41 -1.05 0.91
N TYR A 62 6.53 -2.00 1.23
CA TYR A 62 6.51 -2.71 2.52
C TYR A 62 6.81 -4.21 2.45
N CYS A 63 6.80 -4.83 1.26
CA CYS A 63 6.98 -6.29 1.16
C CYS A 63 7.70 -6.78 -0.08
N GLU A 64 8.23 -5.89 -0.93
CA GLU A 64 9.01 -6.25 -2.12
C GLU A 64 8.26 -7.13 -3.13
N THR A 65 6.95 -7.27 -2.99
CA THR A 65 6.09 -7.86 -4.02
C THR A 65 5.72 -6.79 -5.03
N ARG A 66 5.43 -7.17 -6.28
CA ARG A 66 5.00 -6.23 -7.32
C ARG A 66 3.86 -5.32 -6.81
N ALA A 67 4.05 -4.01 -6.95
CA ALA A 67 3.02 -3.03 -6.65
C ALA A 67 1.84 -3.19 -7.62
N ALA A 68 0.64 -3.13 -7.07
CA ALA A 68 -0.60 -3.23 -7.84
C ALA A 68 -1.01 -1.87 -8.41
N ASP A 69 -0.83 -0.80 -7.61
CA ASP A 69 -1.10 0.58 -8.03
C ASP A 69 -0.26 1.57 -7.20
N LEU A 70 -0.36 2.85 -7.56
CA LEU A 70 0.19 3.96 -6.80
C LEU A 70 -0.87 4.56 -5.87
N HIS A 71 -0.63 4.49 -4.58
CA HIS A 71 -1.47 5.12 -3.56
C HIS A 71 -1.13 6.59 -3.41
N HIS A 72 -2.13 7.47 -3.42
CA HIS A 72 -1.93 8.88 -3.16
C HIS A 72 -1.80 9.12 -1.65
N THR A 73 -0.61 9.51 -1.18
CA THR A 73 -0.37 9.93 0.21
C THR A 73 -0.83 11.36 0.45
N SER A 74 -0.91 12.16 -0.62
CA SER A 74 -1.44 13.52 -0.63
C SER A 74 -2.29 13.76 -1.87
N TYR A 75 -3.33 14.60 -1.72
CA TYR A 75 -4.14 15.08 -2.84
C TYR A 75 -3.88 16.57 -3.15
N GLN A 76 -2.93 17.22 -2.48
CA GLN A 76 -2.69 18.66 -2.62
C GLN A 76 -2.29 19.06 -4.05
N ARG A 77 -1.50 18.21 -4.72
CA ARG A 77 -1.02 18.41 -6.09
C ARG A 77 -1.73 17.49 -7.08
N LEU A 78 -2.98 17.11 -6.85
CA LEU A 78 -3.75 16.29 -7.79
C LEU A 78 -3.74 16.93 -9.20
N GLY A 79 -3.38 16.15 -10.23
CA GLY A 79 -3.13 16.58 -11.61
C GLY A 79 -1.71 17.12 -11.87
N ALA A 80 -0.85 17.13 -10.86
CA ALA A 80 0.52 17.63 -10.87
C ALA A 80 1.38 16.92 -9.81
N GLU A 81 1.09 15.65 -9.51
CA GLU A 81 1.70 14.89 -8.43
C GLU A 81 3.17 14.59 -8.70
N ASP A 82 4.00 14.81 -7.68
CA ASP A 82 5.39 14.35 -7.68
C ASP A 82 5.48 12.93 -7.10
N ASP A 83 6.64 12.29 -7.20
CA ASP A 83 6.83 10.93 -6.67
C ASP A 83 6.59 10.84 -5.16
N ALA A 84 6.85 11.92 -4.43
CA ALA A 84 6.62 11.98 -2.99
C ALA A 84 5.12 11.92 -2.60
N ASP A 85 4.21 12.26 -3.52
CA ASP A 85 2.77 12.16 -3.28
C ASP A 85 2.25 10.73 -3.52
N LEU A 86 3.10 9.84 -4.05
CA LEU A 86 2.72 8.52 -4.52
C LEU A 86 3.50 7.44 -3.76
N LEU A 87 2.79 6.39 -3.36
CA LEU A 87 3.37 5.25 -2.67
C LEU A 87 3.02 3.96 -3.44
N PRO A 88 4.00 3.23 -3.97
CA PRO A 88 3.71 1.98 -4.66
C PRO A 88 3.35 0.89 -3.65
N LEU A 89 2.14 0.35 -3.75
CA LEU A 89 1.61 -0.64 -2.82
C LEU A 89 1.06 -1.87 -3.55
N CYS A 90 1.24 -3.04 -2.95
CA CYS A 90 0.46 -4.23 -3.31
C CYS A 90 -1.00 -4.04 -2.86
N ARG A 91 -1.91 -4.93 -3.31
CA ARG A 91 -3.35 -4.78 -3.02
C ARG A 91 -3.65 -4.78 -1.52
N GLU A 92 -2.93 -5.60 -0.76
CA GLU A 92 -3.13 -5.79 0.68
C GLU A 92 -2.69 -4.57 1.46
N HIS A 93 -1.48 -4.06 1.21
CA HIS A 93 -1.02 -2.83 1.84
C HIS A 93 -1.82 -1.61 1.40
N HIS A 94 -2.33 -1.61 0.17
CA HIS A 94 -3.21 -0.55 -0.30
C HIS A 94 -4.55 -0.56 0.45
N ALA A 95 -5.16 -1.73 0.63
CA ALA A 95 -6.37 -1.89 1.43
C ALA A 95 -6.12 -1.49 2.90
N GLU A 96 -5.01 -1.90 3.50
CA GLU A 96 -4.64 -1.50 4.87
C GLU A 96 -4.52 0.02 5.00
N TRP A 97 -3.88 0.70 4.04
CA TRP A 97 -3.82 2.15 4.03
C TRP A 97 -5.20 2.78 4.01
N HIS A 98 -6.12 2.28 3.19
CA HIS A 98 -7.50 2.75 3.17
C HIS A 98 -8.26 2.44 4.48
N THR A 99 -7.99 1.31 5.13
CA THR A 99 -8.66 0.90 6.37
C THR A 99 -8.12 1.60 7.60
N PHE A 100 -6.81 1.78 7.73
CA PHE A 100 -6.15 2.26 8.95
C PHE A 100 -5.45 3.61 8.79
N GLY A 101 -5.18 4.07 7.57
CA GLY A 101 -4.38 5.27 7.30
C GLY A 101 -2.87 5.01 7.32
N SER A 102 -2.46 3.75 7.49
CA SER A 102 -1.08 3.29 7.39
C SER A 102 -1.05 1.76 7.28
N VAL A 103 0.07 1.20 6.80
CA VAL A 103 0.35 -0.23 6.93
C VAL A 103 0.61 -0.58 8.40
N GLN A 104 -0.03 -1.63 8.89
CA GLN A 104 0.12 -2.06 10.27
C GLN A 104 1.24 -3.09 10.43
N PRO A 105 1.90 -3.14 11.60
CA PRO A 105 2.79 -4.24 11.92
C PRO A 105 2.02 -5.56 12.03
N ALA A 106 2.69 -6.69 11.81
CA ALA A 106 2.12 -8.00 12.08
C ALA A 106 1.69 -8.11 13.55
N THR A 107 0.52 -8.72 13.76
CA THR A 107 -0.04 -8.98 15.10
C THR A 107 0.80 -10.00 15.87
N ALA A 108 0.64 -10.05 17.19
CA ALA A 108 1.31 -11.05 18.02
C ALA A 108 1.00 -12.50 17.56
N ALA A 109 -0.25 -12.78 17.20
CA ALA A 109 -0.66 -14.08 16.67
C ALA A 109 0.01 -14.41 15.33
N GLN A 110 0.06 -13.46 14.39
CA GLN A 110 0.77 -13.67 13.11
C GLN A 110 2.27 -13.92 13.33
N ARG A 111 2.92 -13.15 14.22
CA ARG A 111 4.33 -13.35 14.56
C ARG A 111 4.58 -14.73 15.15
N GLU A 112 3.71 -15.19 16.04
CA GLU A 112 3.79 -16.51 16.65
C GLU A 112 3.66 -17.64 15.62
N ILE A 113 2.74 -17.52 14.67
CA ILE A 113 2.62 -18.48 13.56
C ILE A 113 3.94 -18.54 12.77
N LEU A 114 4.50 -17.38 12.40
CA LEU A 114 5.76 -17.34 11.67
C LEU A 114 6.93 -17.97 12.44
N ARG A 115 7.00 -17.78 13.76
CA ARG A 115 8.01 -18.46 14.61
C ARG A 115 7.90 -19.97 14.54
N ARG A 116 6.67 -20.50 14.63
CA ARG A 116 6.40 -21.94 14.54
C ARG A 116 6.83 -22.51 13.18
N HIS A 117 6.61 -21.74 12.11
CA HIS A 117 7.09 -22.06 10.77
C HIS A 117 8.56 -21.69 10.51
N GLY A 118 9.31 -21.25 11.52
CA GLY A 118 10.76 -21.09 11.45
C GLY A 118 11.30 -19.90 10.68
N TYR A 119 10.49 -18.85 10.51
CA TYR A 119 11.00 -17.59 9.98
C TYR A 119 11.96 -16.93 10.99
N ALA A 120 12.98 -16.24 10.48
CA ALA A 120 13.96 -15.55 11.32
C ALA A 120 13.33 -14.36 12.08
N GLU A 121 13.77 -14.08 13.31
CA GLU A 121 13.26 -12.94 14.10
C GLU A 121 13.46 -11.59 13.42
N ALA A 122 14.52 -11.43 12.61
CA ALA A 122 14.73 -10.22 11.82
C ALA A 122 13.58 -9.97 10.82
N PHE A 123 13.09 -11.04 10.17
CA PHE A 123 11.91 -10.96 9.31
C PHE A 123 10.65 -10.70 10.13
N ILE A 124 10.44 -11.46 11.22
CA ILE A 124 9.23 -11.38 12.05
C ILE A 124 9.06 -9.99 12.68
N SER A 125 10.17 -9.37 13.11
CA SER A 125 10.16 -8.06 13.75
C SER A 125 9.73 -6.93 12.80
N SER A 126 10.09 -7.04 11.52
CA SER A 126 9.80 -6.08 10.45
C SER A 126 8.54 -6.41 9.63
N ALA A 127 7.93 -7.57 9.86
CA ALA A 127 6.79 -8.03 9.08
C ALA A 127 5.53 -7.18 9.31
N THR A 128 4.78 -6.95 8.23
CA THR A 128 3.55 -6.17 8.21
C THR A 128 2.32 -7.07 8.18
N PHE A 129 1.17 -6.54 8.64
CA PHE A 129 -0.07 -7.30 8.74
C PHE A 129 -0.45 -7.96 7.41
N GLY A 130 -0.51 -7.21 6.30
CA GLY A 130 -0.89 -7.73 4.99
C GLY A 130 0.12 -8.71 4.41
N ARG A 131 1.42 -8.47 4.60
CA ARG A 131 2.48 -9.41 4.16
C ARG A 131 2.33 -10.75 4.87
N THR A 132 2.14 -10.72 6.20
CA THR A 132 2.01 -11.93 7.01
C THR A 132 0.69 -12.64 6.79
N PHE A 133 -0.41 -11.91 6.56
CA PHE A 133 -1.70 -12.50 6.21
C PHE A 133 -1.60 -13.39 4.96
N ASN A 134 -1.02 -12.86 3.88
CA ASN A 134 -0.82 -13.61 2.64
C ASN A 134 0.10 -14.82 2.83
N LEU A 135 1.22 -14.61 3.53
CA LEU A 135 2.22 -15.66 3.77
C LEU A 135 1.64 -16.82 4.57
N ILE A 136 0.91 -16.53 5.65
CA ILE A 136 0.25 -17.55 6.48
C ILE A 136 -0.82 -18.29 5.69
N GLY A 137 -1.59 -17.57 4.86
CA GLY A 137 -2.54 -18.21 3.94
C GLY A 137 -1.87 -19.18 2.97
N ALA A 138 -0.74 -18.78 2.38
CA ALA A 138 0.04 -19.62 1.46
C ALA A 138 0.66 -20.85 2.15
N LEU A 139 1.19 -20.69 3.37
CA LEU A 139 1.67 -21.79 4.20
C LEU A 139 0.54 -22.80 4.48
N GLY A 140 -0.65 -22.32 4.83
CA GLY A 140 -1.83 -23.18 5.06
C GLY A 140 -2.31 -23.93 3.82
N ARG A 141 -2.03 -23.41 2.61
CA ARG A 141 -2.32 -24.06 1.32
C ARG A 141 -1.17 -24.91 0.78
N GLY A 142 0.00 -24.90 1.43
CA GLY A 142 1.21 -25.57 0.93
C GLY A 142 1.83 -24.93 -0.32
N GLU A 143 1.44 -23.70 -0.66
CA GLU A 143 1.92 -22.98 -1.86
C GLU A 143 3.34 -22.40 -1.66
N VAL A 144 3.72 -22.19 -0.40
CA VAL A 144 5.04 -21.72 -0.01
C VAL A 144 5.58 -22.65 1.05
N ARG A 145 6.84 -23.03 0.91
CA ARG A 145 7.54 -23.88 1.87
C ARG A 145 8.06 -23.08 3.03
N SER A 146 8.16 -23.72 4.19
CA SER A 146 8.77 -23.09 5.36
C SER A 146 10.24 -22.76 5.03
N PRO A 147 10.80 -21.63 5.53
CA PRO A 147 12.22 -21.35 5.39
C PRO A 147 13.12 -22.46 5.95
N ARG A 148 12.60 -23.30 6.87
CA ARG A 148 13.30 -24.47 7.40
C ARG A 148 13.52 -25.57 6.37
N GLU A 149 12.78 -25.57 5.26
CA GLU A 149 12.86 -26.60 4.21
C GLU A 149 13.90 -26.25 3.12
N PHE A 150 14.66 -25.15 3.30
CA PHE A 150 15.78 -24.74 2.45
C PHE A 150 17.13 -24.81 3.18
N GLY A 151 17.18 -25.55 4.29
CA GLY A 151 18.43 -25.88 5.01
C GLY A 151 19.13 -27.09 4.41
#